data_AF-A0A147BJ84-F1
#
_entry.id   AF-A0A147BJ84-F1
#
_cell.length_a   1.000
_cell.length_b   1.000
_cell.length_c   1.000
_cell.angle_alpha   90.00
_cell.angle_beta   90.00
_cell.angle_gamma   90.00
#
_symmetry.space_group_name_H-M   'P 1'
#
loop_
_entity.id
_entity.type
_entity.pdbx_description
1 polymer ?
#
loop_
_entity_poly.entity_id
_entity_poly.type
_entity_poly.pdbx_seq_one_letter_code
_entity_poly.pdbx_strand_id
1 'polypeptide(L)'
;RQFKGRIVCVRFGDDTDAESPSLEYTLHFFVSAISDDFLKLNRPKNFFLPETYPNDAELLDKLHGVQIRINRAHLELQNEQHTWNPTWNYTTYQRFMPLPEFPTEPRLYRPGVVVAAIALLWLFFRHLTNLTRETSSGLKELQCVMGLPDAVYWIGHYLSFLVLILAESMIVLVYMVTIKHSDLGVVFLENTAVSLLLAAFLIYCLLLPLLILLLSCVSPKGVYASLLGLAFYLVLPFIYLDAISWIHRGVGDYIFFGRSTKLLSCIFPQLGICLVLQGISLENDYIGNAGWGIIDKRALGLDNVTIIEIWLVMVSSGLGVVVLIWYLTRVLPCATALPQSPLFPLMPSYWSPPAPVRTAENLTADHNPSHFEGAPNNAEPVIVTRDLIKNFWTTKALDGVDLEIYESQITVLLGHNGAGKSTLMNILTGMLKPSGGVALVCGYDIVKNTAHARKSLGFCQQGDVFFTDLTTWEHVVYFAKLKGLGRTQAQTQAQDTLTAVGLDSKLNELPQKLSGGMKRRLSIAMAVVSNPKVVLLDEPTAGLDPENKR
;
A
#
# COMPACT_ATOMS: atom_id res chain seq x y z
N ARG A 1 12.31 24.81 39.15
CA ARG A 1 12.39 26.29 39.32
C ARG A 1 11.27 26.68 40.28
N GLN A 2 11.59 27.41 41.36
CA GLN A 2 10.64 27.82 42.40
C GLN A 2 9.48 28.63 41.80
N PHE A 3 8.24 28.26 42.15
CA PHE A 3 7.10 29.16 42.02
C PHE A 3 6.35 29.17 43.35
N LYS A 4 6.32 30.36 43.97
CA LYS A 4 5.40 30.75 45.04
C LYS A 4 4.05 31.05 44.40
N GLY A 5 3.01 30.32 44.78
CA GLY A 5 1.63 30.58 44.37
C GLY A 5 0.72 30.70 45.59
N ARG A 6 0.20 31.90 45.83
CA ARG A 6 -0.74 32.25 46.91
C ARG A 6 -1.99 32.82 46.24
N ILE A 7 -3.15 32.18 46.39
CA ILE A 7 -4.45 32.86 46.36
C ILE A 7 -5.35 32.16 47.38
N VAL A 8 -5.49 32.78 48.55
CA VAL A 8 -6.64 32.59 49.43
C VAL A 8 -7.42 33.89 49.32
N CYS A 9 -8.56 33.87 48.63
CA CYS A 9 -9.46 35.02 48.62
C CYS A 9 -10.23 35.04 49.94
N VAL A 10 -9.85 35.96 50.83
CA VAL A 10 -10.70 36.39 51.92
C VAL A 10 -11.19 37.79 51.57
N ARG A 11 -12.50 37.93 51.35
CA ARG A 11 -13.12 39.21 51.05
C ARG A 11 -13.56 39.83 52.37
N PHE A 12 -12.96 40.96 52.73
CA PHE A 12 -13.38 41.76 53.88
C PHE A 12 -14.25 42.94 53.38
N GLY A 13 -15.36 43.19 54.08
CA GLY A 13 -16.19 44.37 53.84
C GLY A 13 -15.54 45.61 54.44
N ASP A 14 -15.79 46.75 53.80
CA ASP A 14 -15.11 48.04 53.95
C ASP A 14 -14.87 48.50 55.40
N ASP A 15 -13.60 48.70 55.76
CA ASP A 15 -13.10 49.94 56.37
C ASP A 15 -11.56 50.00 56.31
N THR A 16 -11.05 51.22 56.21
CA THR A 16 -9.70 51.63 55.81
C THR A 16 -8.61 51.43 56.88
N ASP A 17 -7.38 51.28 56.39
CA ASP A 17 -6.08 51.51 57.06
C ASP A 17 -5.63 50.54 58.17
N ALA A 18 -5.11 49.37 57.77
CA ALA A 18 -4.08 48.67 58.55
C ALA A 18 -3.16 47.84 57.63
N GLU A 19 -1.86 48.16 57.61
CA GLU A 19 -0.83 47.33 56.98
C GLU A 19 -0.78 45.97 57.69
N SER A 20 -1.06 44.90 56.94
CA SER A 20 -1.04 43.53 57.46
C SER A 20 0.38 42.94 57.42
N PRO A 21 0.87 42.24 58.46
CA PRO A 21 2.18 41.61 58.42
C PRO A 21 2.21 40.41 57.47
N SER A 22 3.28 40.28 56.69
CA SER A 22 3.48 39.15 55.78
C SER A 22 3.88 37.88 56.54
N LEU A 23 2.99 36.88 56.58
CA LEU A 23 3.33 35.53 57.04
C LEU A 23 4.05 34.74 55.93
N GLU A 24 5.29 34.32 56.18
CA GLU A 24 6.00 33.30 55.40
C GLU A 24 6.08 31.99 56.20
N TYR A 25 5.48 30.92 55.67
CA TYR A 25 5.77 29.55 56.08
C TYR A 25 5.76 28.64 54.84
N THR A 26 6.62 27.62 54.85
CA THR A 26 6.84 26.74 53.69
C THR A 26 6.41 25.33 54.04
N LEU A 27 5.38 24.81 53.35
CA LEU A 27 5.00 23.40 53.38
C LEU A 27 5.60 22.70 52.15
N HIS A 28 6.47 21.71 52.38
CA HIS A 28 7.11 20.94 51.31
C HIS A 28 6.36 19.63 51.06
N PHE A 29 5.75 19.49 49.88
CA PHE A 29 5.21 18.22 49.41
C PHE A 29 5.47 18.04 47.90
N PHE A 30 5.85 16.82 47.52
CA PHE A 30 6.13 16.40 46.14
C PHE A 30 4.92 15.67 45.57
N VAL A 31 4.28 16.21 44.53
CA VAL A 31 3.31 15.48 43.68
C VAL A 31 3.49 15.94 42.22
N SER A 32 3.52 14.98 41.30
CA SER A 32 3.89 15.15 39.89
C SER A 32 2.77 15.72 39.01
N ALA A 33 2.95 16.97 38.58
CA ALA A 33 2.54 17.64 37.33
C ALA A 33 1.08 17.59 36.81
N ILE A 34 0.44 18.78 36.70
CA ILE A 34 -0.54 19.15 35.66
C ILE A 34 -0.31 20.63 35.25
N SER A 35 -0.47 20.95 33.96
CA SER A 35 -0.10 22.22 33.28
C SER A 35 -1.25 23.26 33.24
N ASP A 36 -0.90 24.56 33.35
CA ASP A 36 -1.79 25.72 33.60
C ASP A 36 -2.50 26.35 32.38
N ASP A 37 -2.37 25.81 31.17
CA ASP A 37 -2.95 26.44 29.97
C ASP A 37 -4.46 26.21 29.77
N PHE A 38 -5.13 25.44 30.65
CA PHE A 38 -6.50 24.97 30.46
C PHE A 38 -7.61 25.97 30.89
N LEU A 39 -7.25 27.08 31.54
CA LEU A 39 -8.21 27.94 32.27
C LEU A 39 -8.83 29.11 31.46
N LYS A 40 -8.63 29.18 30.13
CA LYS A 40 -9.05 30.35 29.32
C LYS A 40 -10.27 30.18 28.42
N LEU A 41 -11.08 29.12 28.52
CA LEU A 41 -12.22 28.93 27.60
C LEU A 41 -13.59 28.89 28.30
N ASN A 42 -14.54 29.64 27.69
CA ASN A 42 -15.87 29.98 28.16
C ASN A 42 -16.82 28.79 28.36
N ARG A 43 -17.71 28.93 29.35
CA ARG A 43 -18.68 27.94 29.88
C ARG A 43 -19.84 27.60 28.94
N PRO A 44 -20.39 26.37 29.04
CA PRO A 44 -21.84 26.15 29.06
C PRO A 44 -22.35 25.38 30.30
N LYS A 45 -23.67 25.34 30.44
CA LYS A 45 -24.48 24.97 31.61
C LYS A 45 -24.79 23.46 31.62
N ASN A 46 -24.51 22.81 32.75
CA ASN A 46 -24.98 21.50 33.25
C ASN A 46 -23.79 20.58 33.60
N PHE A 47 -23.83 19.91 34.76
CA PHE A 47 -22.66 19.37 35.48
C PHE A 47 -22.96 18.08 36.27
N PHE A 48 -22.10 17.06 36.12
CA PHE A 48 -21.97 15.89 37.01
C PHE A 48 -20.49 15.47 37.11
N LEU A 49 -20.04 14.97 38.27
CA LEU A 49 -18.64 14.60 38.58
C LEU A 49 -18.38 13.10 38.33
N PRO A 50 -17.26 12.70 37.67
CA PRO A 50 -16.84 11.31 37.58
C PRO A 50 -16.00 10.88 38.80
N GLU A 51 -16.17 9.63 39.21
CA GLU A 51 -15.54 8.99 40.38
C GLU A 51 -14.00 8.96 40.29
N THR A 52 -13.32 9.89 40.96
CA THR A 52 -11.89 9.79 41.25
C THR A 52 -11.64 8.86 42.43
N TYR A 53 -10.57 8.05 42.35
CA TYR A 53 -10.11 7.08 43.35
C TYR A 53 -10.32 7.58 44.81
N PRO A 54 -11.03 6.82 45.66
CA PRO A 54 -11.52 7.32 46.95
C PRO A 54 -10.42 7.76 47.92
N ASN A 55 -9.21 7.17 47.82
CA ASN A 55 -8.15 7.39 48.80
C ASN A 55 -7.39 8.73 48.64
N ASP A 56 -7.22 9.23 47.40
CA ASP A 56 -6.49 10.49 47.16
C ASP A 56 -7.37 11.71 47.43
N ALA A 57 -8.67 11.61 47.14
CA ALA A 57 -9.65 12.63 47.47
C ALA A 57 -9.79 12.79 49.00
N GLU A 58 -9.80 11.67 49.73
CA GLU A 58 -9.88 11.69 51.19
C GLU A 58 -8.61 12.27 51.84
N LEU A 59 -7.42 12.02 51.25
CA LEU A 59 -6.16 12.60 51.71
C LEU A 59 -6.11 14.12 51.46
N LEU A 60 -6.52 14.57 50.27
CA LEU A 60 -6.59 16.00 49.94
C LEU A 60 -7.57 16.75 50.85
N ASP A 61 -8.74 16.15 51.12
CA ASP A 61 -9.77 16.72 51.98
C ASP A 61 -9.31 16.82 53.44
N LYS A 62 -8.61 15.78 53.93
CA LYS A 62 -7.96 15.78 55.26
C LYS A 62 -6.87 16.85 55.37
N LEU A 63 -6.02 17.02 54.36
CA LEU A 63 -4.95 18.02 54.34
C LEU A 63 -5.51 19.45 54.27
N HIS A 64 -6.56 19.66 53.47
CA HIS A 64 -7.26 20.93 53.39
C HIS A 64 -7.91 21.30 54.74
N GLY A 65 -8.52 20.34 55.42
CA GLY A 65 -9.08 20.52 56.76
C GLY A 65 -8.04 20.99 57.79
N VAL A 66 -6.81 20.47 57.73
CA VAL A 66 -5.70 20.92 58.58
C VAL A 66 -5.30 22.36 58.26
N GLN A 67 -5.16 22.70 56.98
CA GLN A 67 -4.80 24.06 56.54
C GLN A 67 -5.83 25.11 56.97
N ILE A 68 -7.13 24.80 56.88
CA ILE A 68 -8.20 25.69 57.35
C ILE A 68 -8.11 25.90 58.87
N ARG A 69 -7.86 24.84 59.65
CA ARG A 69 -7.75 24.94 61.12
C ARG A 69 -6.54 25.75 61.56
N ILE A 70 -5.40 25.60 60.88
CA ILE A 70 -4.18 26.40 61.15
C ILE A 70 -4.46 27.88 60.86
N ASN A 71 -5.07 28.19 59.72
CA ASN A 71 -5.41 29.56 59.36
C ASN A 71 -6.44 30.18 60.32
N ARG A 72 -7.43 29.40 60.77
CA ARG A 72 -8.41 29.79 61.79
C ARG A 72 -7.73 30.13 63.13
N ALA A 73 -6.91 29.23 63.66
CA ALA A 73 -6.23 29.44 64.93
C ALA A 73 -5.30 30.66 64.88
N HIS A 74 -4.66 30.93 63.74
CA HIS A 74 -3.84 32.12 63.55
C HIS A 74 -4.66 33.41 63.59
N LEU A 75 -5.82 33.43 62.94
CA LEU A 75 -6.74 34.58 62.96
C LEU A 75 -7.31 34.82 64.38
N GLU A 76 -7.62 33.77 65.12
CA GLU A 76 -8.08 33.86 66.52
C GLU A 76 -6.98 34.47 67.42
N LEU A 77 -5.73 34.03 67.29
CA LEU A 77 -4.59 34.57 68.04
C LEU A 77 -4.30 36.05 67.71
N GLN A 78 -4.44 36.47 66.46
CA GLN A 78 -4.29 37.89 66.10
C GLN A 78 -5.43 38.75 66.64
N ASN A 79 -6.64 38.22 66.72
CA ASN A 79 -7.81 38.91 67.26
C ASN A 79 -7.73 39.12 68.78
N GLU A 80 -6.98 38.28 69.50
CA GLU A 80 -6.67 38.51 70.93
C GLU A 80 -5.68 39.66 71.15
N GLN A 81 -4.79 39.94 70.19
CA GLN A 81 -3.77 40.99 70.28
C GLN A 81 -4.21 42.34 69.70
N HIS A 82 -5.14 42.33 68.75
CA HIS A 82 -5.73 43.52 68.15
C HIS A 82 -7.25 43.43 68.27
N THR A 83 -7.90 44.40 68.92
CA THR A 83 -9.35 44.42 69.13
C THR A 83 -10.09 44.58 67.79
N TRP A 84 -10.26 43.50 67.04
CA TRP A 84 -11.16 43.45 65.89
C TRP A 84 -12.55 43.01 66.35
N ASN A 85 -13.58 43.44 65.63
CA ASN A 85 -14.97 43.17 65.99
C ASN A 85 -15.25 41.65 65.96
N PRO A 86 -15.76 41.03 67.03
CA PRO A 86 -15.80 39.56 67.18
C PRO A 86 -16.94 38.87 66.40
N THR A 87 -17.57 39.54 65.42
CA THR A 87 -18.81 39.08 64.78
C THR A 87 -18.66 38.65 63.32
N TRP A 88 -17.44 38.35 62.87
CA TRP A 88 -17.24 37.82 61.51
C TRP A 88 -17.38 36.31 61.53
N ASN A 89 -18.61 35.82 61.33
CA ASN A 89 -18.87 34.41 61.02
C ASN A 89 -18.35 34.11 59.61
N TYR A 90 -17.13 33.57 59.49
CA TYR A 90 -16.61 33.09 58.22
C TYR A 90 -16.91 31.59 58.04
N THR A 91 -17.62 31.25 56.98
CA THR A 91 -17.84 29.88 56.53
C THR A 91 -16.99 29.62 55.28
N THR A 92 -16.04 28.70 55.40
CA THR A 92 -15.19 28.29 54.27
C THR A 92 -15.94 27.25 53.45
N TYR A 93 -16.24 27.55 52.18
CA TYR A 93 -16.85 26.59 51.26
C TYR A 93 -15.83 26.12 50.24
N GLN A 94 -15.66 24.81 50.12
CA GLN A 94 -14.94 24.20 49.02
C GLN A 94 -15.88 24.13 47.83
N ARG A 95 -15.51 24.80 46.73
CA ARG A 95 -16.24 24.71 45.47
C ARG A 95 -15.31 24.06 44.46
N PHE A 96 -15.58 22.80 44.13
CA PHE A 96 -14.91 22.16 43.02
C PHE A 96 -15.20 22.95 41.74
N MET A 97 -14.15 23.17 40.95
CA MET A 97 -14.33 23.79 39.64
C MET A 97 -15.19 22.85 38.82
N PRO A 98 -16.28 23.34 38.22
CA PRO A 98 -17.25 22.45 37.64
C PRO A 98 -16.65 21.92 36.32
N LEU A 99 -16.47 20.60 36.24
CA LEU A 99 -15.88 19.89 35.09
C LEU A 99 -16.88 19.89 33.93
N PRO A 100 -16.51 20.29 32.69
CA PRO A 100 -17.44 20.22 31.57
C PRO A 100 -18.12 18.85 31.50
N GLU A 101 -19.36 18.78 30.98
CA GLU A 101 -20.05 17.53 30.68
C GLU A 101 -19.24 16.69 29.68
N PHE A 102 -18.23 15.99 30.20
CA PHE A 102 -17.59 14.92 29.49
C PHE A 102 -18.57 13.75 29.51
N PRO A 103 -18.84 13.11 28.36
CA PRO A 103 -19.59 11.87 28.39
C PRO A 103 -18.91 10.92 29.37
N THR A 104 -19.69 10.43 30.36
CA THR A 104 -19.23 9.60 31.48
C THR A 104 -18.63 8.29 31.02
N GLU A 105 -18.92 7.89 29.79
CA GLU A 105 -18.22 6.84 29.08
C GLU A 105 -17.40 7.49 27.95
N PRO A 106 -16.14 7.07 27.74
CA PRO A 106 -15.42 7.40 26.51
C PRO A 106 -16.25 6.79 25.36
N ARG A 107 -17.14 7.59 24.77
CA ARG A 107 -17.96 7.21 23.61
C ARG A 107 -16.98 6.63 22.61
N LEU A 108 -17.14 5.34 22.37
CA LEU A 108 -16.05 4.47 22.00
C LEU A 108 -15.28 5.06 20.80
N TYR A 109 -14.03 5.44 21.05
CA TYR A 109 -13.00 5.72 20.06
C TYR A 109 -12.80 4.57 19.02
N ARG A 110 -13.41 3.41 19.24
CA ARG A 110 -12.94 2.09 18.80
C ARG A 110 -13.66 1.49 17.57
N PRO A 111 -15.00 1.55 17.41
CA PRO A 111 -15.66 0.85 16.30
C PRO A 111 -15.51 1.57 14.96
N GLY A 112 -15.47 2.90 14.91
CA GLY A 112 -15.50 3.62 13.62
C GLY A 112 -14.24 3.42 12.75
N VAL A 113 -13.06 3.51 13.38
CA VAL A 113 -11.76 3.24 12.74
C VAL A 113 -11.65 1.77 12.32
N VAL A 114 -12.13 0.86 13.18
CA VAL A 114 -12.16 -0.58 12.91
C VAL A 114 -13.13 -0.92 11.76
N VAL A 115 -14.28 -0.26 11.69
CA VAL A 115 -15.26 -0.42 10.60
C VAL A 115 -14.66 0.02 9.27
N ALA A 116 -13.98 1.17 9.22
CA ALA A 116 -13.28 1.60 8.00
C ALA A 116 -12.18 0.62 7.57
N ALA A 117 -11.42 0.09 8.54
CA ALA A 117 -10.37 -0.90 8.29
C ALA A 117 -10.95 -2.21 7.73
N ILE A 118 -12.02 -2.71 8.33
CA ILE A 118 -12.66 -3.98 7.94
C ILE A 118 -13.40 -3.85 6.60
N ALA A 119 -14.06 -2.71 6.34
CA ALA A 119 -14.85 -2.50 5.13
C ALA A 119 -14.01 -2.69 3.84
N LEU A 120 -12.76 -2.25 3.86
CA LEU A 120 -11.86 -2.32 2.71
C LEU A 120 -11.02 -3.61 2.64
N LEU A 121 -11.10 -4.47 3.67
CA LEU A 121 -10.32 -5.71 3.81
C LEU A 121 -10.55 -6.66 2.62
N TRP A 122 -11.81 -6.89 2.26
CA TRP A 122 -12.17 -7.82 1.19
C TRP A 122 -11.59 -7.37 -0.17
N LEU A 123 -11.71 -6.08 -0.49
CA LEU A 123 -11.16 -5.52 -1.73
C LEU A 123 -9.65 -5.58 -1.76
N PHE A 124 -8.99 -5.23 -0.65
CA PHE A 124 -7.54 -5.33 -0.52
C PHE A 124 -7.06 -6.75 -0.88
N PHE A 125 -7.66 -7.78 -0.29
CA PHE A 125 -7.28 -9.17 -0.57
C PHE A 125 -7.66 -9.65 -1.97
N ARG A 126 -8.82 -9.24 -2.47
CA ARG A 126 -9.24 -9.56 -3.84
C ARG A 126 -8.23 -9.04 -4.85
N HIS A 127 -7.81 -7.79 -4.72
CA HIS A 127 -6.83 -7.17 -5.62
C HIS A 127 -5.45 -7.82 -5.47
N LEU A 128 -4.99 -8.06 -4.24
CA LEU A 128 -3.71 -8.72 -3.99
C LEU A 128 -3.66 -10.14 -4.55
N THR A 129 -4.72 -10.92 -4.34
CA THR A 129 -4.81 -12.31 -4.82
C THR A 129 -4.91 -12.36 -6.34
N ASN A 130 -5.69 -11.46 -6.96
CA ASN A 130 -5.80 -11.40 -8.42
C ASN A 130 -4.46 -11.05 -9.07
N LEU A 131 -3.79 -10.02 -8.55
CA LEU A 131 -2.49 -9.58 -9.09
C LEU A 131 -1.42 -10.66 -8.92
N THR A 132 -1.36 -11.31 -7.76
CA THR A 132 -0.41 -12.40 -7.55
C THR A 132 -0.74 -13.66 -8.35
N ARG A 133 -2.02 -13.91 -8.64
CA ARG A 133 -2.44 -14.97 -9.55
C ARG A 133 -1.91 -14.72 -10.96
N GLU A 134 -2.02 -13.50 -11.48
CA GLU A 134 -1.48 -13.13 -12.80
C GLU A 134 0.04 -13.26 -12.89
N THR A 135 0.75 -12.88 -11.83
CA THR A 135 2.22 -13.03 -11.80
C THR A 135 2.63 -14.48 -11.66
N SER A 136 1.88 -15.29 -10.90
CA SER A 136 2.20 -16.71 -10.69
C SER A 136 1.84 -17.60 -11.87
N SER A 137 0.84 -17.23 -12.67
CA SER A 137 0.41 -17.98 -13.86
C SER A 137 1.30 -17.72 -15.08
N GLY A 138 2.22 -16.76 -15.01
CA GLY A 138 3.02 -16.31 -16.16
C GLY A 138 2.26 -15.39 -17.13
N LEU A 139 1.05 -14.95 -16.78
CA LEU A 139 0.23 -14.10 -17.66
C LEU A 139 0.84 -12.71 -17.84
N LYS A 140 1.45 -12.16 -16.79
CA LYS A 140 2.24 -10.92 -16.89
C LYS A 140 3.39 -11.07 -17.89
N GLU A 141 4.10 -12.20 -17.84
CA GLU A 141 5.26 -12.45 -18.70
C GLU A 141 4.83 -12.60 -20.16
N LEU A 142 3.71 -13.30 -20.41
CA LEU A 142 3.09 -13.37 -21.73
C LEU A 142 2.73 -11.98 -22.26
N GLN A 143 2.11 -11.13 -21.46
CA GLN A 143 1.81 -9.74 -21.85
C GLN A 143 3.09 -8.95 -22.21
N CYS A 144 4.15 -9.08 -21.41
CA CYS A 144 5.43 -8.41 -21.67
C CYS A 144 6.15 -8.96 -22.91
N VAL A 145 6.05 -10.27 -23.20
CA VAL A 145 6.56 -10.87 -24.45
C VAL A 145 5.76 -10.36 -25.65
N MET A 146 4.46 -10.17 -25.47
CA MET A 146 3.57 -9.63 -26.50
C MET A 146 3.68 -8.11 -26.69
N GLY A 147 4.53 -7.42 -25.92
CA GLY A 147 4.91 -6.02 -26.15
C GLY A 147 4.38 -5.02 -25.13
N LEU A 148 3.73 -5.47 -24.05
CA LEU A 148 3.31 -4.57 -22.97
C LEU A 148 4.54 -4.03 -22.20
N PRO A 149 4.71 -2.70 -22.08
CA PRO A 149 5.76 -2.14 -21.23
C PRO A 149 5.42 -2.33 -19.75
N ASP A 150 6.43 -2.65 -18.93
CA ASP A 150 6.24 -2.88 -17.49
C ASP A 150 5.58 -1.68 -16.77
N ALA A 151 5.94 -0.45 -17.14
CA ALA A 151 5.36 0.74 -16.53
C ALA A 151 3.85 0.83 -16.77
N VAL A 152 3.38 0.49 -17.99
CA VAL A 152 1.96 0.53 -18.34
C VAL A 152 1.19 -0.53 -17.57
N TYR A 153 1.78 -1.72 -17.38
CA TYR A 153 1.20 -2.78 -16.56
C TYR A 153 0.92 -2.30 -15.12
N TRP A 154 1.93 -1.69 -14.47
CA TRP A 154 1.80 -1.23 -13.08
C TRP A 154 0.86 -0.03 -12.94
N ILE A 155 0.95 0.95 -13.85
CA ILE A 155 0.06 2.13 -13.83
C ILE A 155 -1.38 1.71 -14.09
N GLY A 156 -1.63 0.79 -15.02
CA GLY A 156 -2.97 0.27 -15.32
C GLY A 156 -3.61 -0.36 -14.09
N HIS A 157 -2.88 -1.23 -13.38
CA HIS A 157 -3.36 -1.83 -12.13
C HIS A 157 -3.56 -0.79 -11.03
N TYR A 158 -2.62 0.13 -10.85
CA TYR A 158 -2.75 1.22 -9.87
C TYR A 158 -4.03 2.03 -10.08
N LEU A 159 -4.29 2.47 -11.32
CA LEU A 159 -5.47 3.26 -11.66
C LEU A 159 -6.77 2.45 -11.49
N SER A 160 -6.77 1.18 -11.91
CA SER A 160 -7.94 0.32 -11.74
C SER A 160 -8.29 0.09 -10.27
N PHE A 161 -7.28 -0.10 -9.42
CA PHE A 161 -7.49 -0.29 -7.98
C PHE A 161 -7.88 1.02 -7.30
N LEU A 162 -7.29 2.14 -7.71
CA LEU A 162 -7.60 3.47 -7.18
C LEU A 162 -9.08 3.82 -7.34
N VAL A 163 -9.67 3.58 -8.52
CA VAL A 163 -11.09 3.89 -8.78
C VAL A 163 -12.02 3.10 -7.83
N LEU A 164 -11.76 1.81 -7.65
CA LEU A 164 -12.58 0.95 -6.79
C LEU A 164 -12.43 1.30 -5.30
N ILE A 165 -11.19 1.55 -4.86
CA ILE A 165 -10.90 1.96 -3.47
C ILE A 165 -11.52 3.34 -3.19
N LEU A 166 -11.47 4.28 -4.13
CA LEU A 166 -12.14 5.58 -3.99
C LEU A 166 -13.65 5.42 -3.83
N ALA A 167 -14.30 4.63 -4.68
CA ALA A 167 -15.74 4.40 -4.60
C ALA A 167 -16.16 3.85 -3.22
N GLU A 168 -15.39 2.92 -2.68
CA GLU A 168 -15.69 2.27 -1.40
C GLU A 168 -15.35 3.15 -0.20
N SER A 169 -14.26 3.92 -0.28
CA SER A 169 -13.96 4.94 0.72
C SER A 169 -15.06 6.02 0.81
N MET A 170 -15.71 6.34 -0.32
CA MET A 170 -16.85 7.25 -0.34
C MET A 170 -18.08 6.64 0.34
N ILE A 171 -18.34 5.33 0.15
CA ILE A 171 -19.42 4.62 0.86
C ILE A 171 -19.15 4.64 2.36
N VAL A 172 -17.92 4.32 2.78
CA VAL A 172 -17.51 4.39 4.19
C VAL A 172 -17.66 5.80 4.73
N LEU A 173 -17.21 6.83 4.02
CA LEU A 173 -17.34 8.22 4.44
C LEU A 173 -18.81 8.63 4.60
N VAL A 174 -19.68 8.26 3.67
CA VAL A 174 -21.13 8.53 3.77
C VAL A 174 -21.73 7.81 4.96
N TYR A 175 -21.39 6.54 5.17
CA TYR A 175 -21.80 5.78 6.36
C TYR A 175 -21.35 6.47 7.66
N MET A 176 -20.10 6.95 7.69
CA MET A 176 -19.57 7.70 8.83
C MET A 176 -20.35 9.00 9.08
N VAL A 177 -20.69 9.78 8.05
CA VAL A 177 -21.36 11.07 8.24
C VAL A 177 -22.86 10.93 8.54
N THR A 178 -23.52 9.90 8.03
CA THR A 178 -25.00 9.80 8.06
C THR A 178 -25.55 9.11 9.31
N ILE A 179 -24.82 8.15 9.87
CA ILE A 179 -25.31 7.36 11.00
C ILE A 179 -24.95 8.07 12.30
N LYS A 180 -25.95 8.76 12.86
CA LYS A 180 -25.81 9.54 14.09
C LYS A 180 -25.92 8.71 15.36
N HIS A 181 -26.65 7.60 15.31
CA HIS A 181 -26.83 6.68 16.43
C HIS A 181 -26.89 5.23 15.94
N SER A 182 -26.06 4.38 16.50
CA SER A 182 -26.22 2.93 16.43
C SER A 182 -26.14 2.33 17.82
N ASP A 183 -26.85 1.23 18.06
CA ASP A 183 -26.82 0.48 19.34
C ASP A 183 -25.42 -0.06 19.69
N LEU A 184 -24.50 -0.06 18.72
CA LEU A 184 -23.07 -0.36 18.87
C LEU A 184 -22.22 0.85 19.33
N GLY A 185 -22.87 1.97 19.71
CA GLY A 185 -22.17 3.17 20.20
C GLY A 185 -21.37 3.90 19.13
N VAL A 186 -21.71 3.71 17.85
CA VAL A 186 -21.00 4.38 16.75
C VAL A 186 -21.58 5.78 16.57
N VAL A 187 -21.05 6.74 17.34
CA VAL A 187 -21.29 8.17 17.14
C VAL A 187 -20.14 8.70 16.31
N PHE A 188 -20.40 9.06 15.05
CA PHE A 188 -19.41 9.74 14.23
C PHE A 188 -19.60 11.26 14.33
N LEU A 189 -18.53 11.96 14.73
CA LEU A 189 -18.06 13.24 14.19
C LEU A 189 -19.13 14.25 13.75
N GLU A 190 -20.21 14.40 14.51
CA GLU A 190 -21.37 15.24 14.15
C GLU A 190 -20.96 16.70 13.89
N ASN A 191 -19.85 17.13 14.48
CA ASN A 191 -19.29 18.47 14.35
C ASN A 191 -17.91 18.50 13.65
N THR A 192 -17.63 17.55 12.74
CA THR A 192 -16.38 17.55 11.97
C THR A 192 -16.57 18.07 10.56
N ALA A 193 -15.61 18.84 10.07
CA ALA A 193 -15.56 19.28 8.69
C ALA A 193 -15.42 18.08 7.74
N VAL A 194 -16.45 17.82 6.93
CA VAL A 194 -16.46 16.72 5.93
C VAL A 194 -15.27 16.82 4.97
N SER A 195 -14.82 18.03 4.64
CA SER A 195 -13.65 18.25 3.78
C SER A 195 -12.34 17.74 4.39
N LEU A 196 -12.20 17.80 5.72
CA LEU A 196 -11.03 17.27 6.44
C LEU A 196 -11.00 15.73 6.35
N LEU A 197 -12.15 15.09 6.55
CA LEU A 197 -12.29 13.64 6.41
C LEU A 197 -12.04 13.20 4.98
N LEU A 198 -12.59 13.92 3.99
CA LEU A 198 -12.36 13.64 2.58
C LEU A 198 -10.87 13.73 2.22
N ALA A 199 -10.14 14.73 2.75
CA ALA A 199 -8.70 14.83 2.55
C ALA A 199 -7.93 13.65 3.17
N ALA A 200 -8.29 13.23 4.39
CA ALA A 200 -7.68 12.07 5.06
C ALA A 200 -7.89 10.77 4.26
N PHE A 201 -9.13 10.50 3.83
CA PHE A 201 -9.46 9.34 3.02
C PHE A 201 -8.83 9.40 1.62
N LEU A 202 -8.72 10.58 1.00
CA LEU A 202 -8.07 10.74 -0.31
C LEU A 202 -6.60 10.35 -0.25
N ILE A 203 -5.85 10.83 0.75
CA ILE A 203 -4.44 10.46 0.94
C ILE A 203 -4.32 8.95 1.16
N TYR A 204 -5.19 8.37 1.98
CA TYR A 204 -5.23 6.93 2.21
C TYR A 204 -5.51 6.14 0.91
N CYS A 205 -6.47 6.57 0.09
CA CYS A 205 -6.83 5.92 -1.17
C CYS A 205 -5.73 5.99 -2.23
N LEU A 206 -4.93 7.05 -2.24
CA LEU A 206 -3.79 7.17 -3.15
C LEU A 206 -2.64 6.21 -2.77
N LEU A 207 -2.50 5.89 -1.48
CA LEU A 207 -1.38 5.11 -0.95
C LEU A 207 -1.69 3.63 -0.81
N LEU A 208 -2.94 3.24 -0.50
CA LEU A 208 -3.31 1.84 -0.32
C LEU A 208 -3.01 0.95 -1.55
N PRO A 209 -3.30 1.38 -2.80
CA PRO A 209 -2.94 0.60 -3.99
C PRO A 209 -1.43 0.37 -4.10
N LEU A 210 -0.59 1.33 -3.71
CA LEU A 210 0.88 1.19 -3.75
C LEU A 210 1.36 0.07 -2.83
N LEU A 211 0.75 -0.08 -1.65
CA LEU A 211 1.04 -1.19 -0.74
C LEU A 211 0.69 -2.54 -1.37
N ILE A 212 -0.46 -2.65 -2.03
CA ILE A 212 -0.89 -3.88 -2.74
C ILE A 212 0.14 -4.25 -3.81
N LEU A 213 0.56 -3.27 -4.64
CA LEU A 213 1.56 -3.49 -5.68
C LEU A 213 2.90 -3.92 -5.09
N LEU A 214 3.36 -3.28 -4.01
CA LEU A 214 4.61 -3.64 -3.34
C LEU A 214 4.59 -5.09 -2.83
N LEU A 215 3.52 -5.48 -2.13
CA LEU A 215 3.38 -6.84 -1.59
C LEU A 215 3.36 -7.90 -2.70
N SER A 216 2.76 -7.59 -3.84
CA SER A 216 2.78 -8.48 -5.02
C SER A 216 4.18 -8.68 -5.60
N CYS A 217 5.06 -7.66 -5.51
CA CYS A 217 6.43 -7.74 -6.01
C CYS A 217 7.32 -8.63 -5.12
N VAL A 218 7.16 -8.53 -3.80
CA VAL A 218 7.99 -9.27 -2.82
C VAL A 218 7.68 -10.76 -2.83
N SER A 219 6.42 -11.13 -3.07
CA SER A 219 5.97 -12.50 -2.99
C SER A 219 5.22 -12.94 -4.26
N PRO A 220 5.91 -13.53 -5.24
CA PRO A 220 5.28 -13.95 -6.49
C PRO A 220 4.31 -15.13 -6.31
N LYS A 221 4.43 -15.89 -5.21
CA LYS A 221 3.43 -16.90 -4.84
C LYS A 221 2.31 -16.25 -4.05
N GLY A 222 1.09 -16.28 -4.60
CA GLY A 222 -0.06 -15.56 -4.03
C GLY A 222 -0.39 -15.87 -2.58
N VAL A 223 -0.12 -17.10 -2.10
CA VAL A 223 -0.37 -17.48 -0.70
C VAL A 223 0.47 -16.64 0.27
N TYR A 224 1.78 -16.50 0.03
CA TYR A 224 2.64 -15.73 0.93
C TYR A 224 2.36 -14.22 0.82
N ALA A 225 1.97 -13.73 -0.36
CA ALA A 225 1.56 -12.34 -0.53
C ALA A 225 0.32 -12.04 0.31
N SER A 226 -0.70 -12.91 0.26
CA SER A 226 -1.89 -12.78 1.09
C SER A 226 -1.58 -12.90 2.59
N LEU A 227 -0.67 -13.78 3.02
CA LEU A 227 -0.26 -13.83 4.43
C LEU A 227 0.43 -12.54 4.89
N LEU A 228 1.34 -12.00 4.09
CA LEU A 228 1.97 -10.70 4.35
C LEU A 228 0.93 -9.57 4.34
N GLY A 229 0.00 -9.59 3.38
CA GLY A 229 -1.14 -8.68 3.31
C GLY A 229 -1.98 -8.71 4.59
N LEU A 230 -2.29 -9.90 5.11
CA LEU A 230 -3.00 -10.06 6.39
C LEU A 230 -2.22 -9.49 7.56
N ALA A 231 -0.92 -9.75 7.60
CA ALA A 231 -0.04 -9.21 8.63
C ALA A 231 -0.05 -7.68 8.63
N PHE A 232 0.19 -7.05 7.48
CA PHE A 232 0.31 -5.59 7.38
C PHE A 232 -1.03 -4.84 7.39
N TYR A 233 -2.08 -5.42 6.85
CA TYR A 233 -3.39 -4.76 6.73
C TYR A 233 -4.26 -4.95 7.98
N LEU A 234 -4.21 -6.12 8.63
CA LEU A 234 -5.11 -6.44 9.74
C LEU A 234 -4.37 -6.65 11.07
N VAL A 235 -3.41 -7.57 11.10
CA VAL A 235 -2.81 -8.04 12.37
C VAL A 235 -1.96 -6.95 13.02
N LEU A 236 -1.08 -6.29 12.27
CA LEU A 236 -0.23 -5.22 12.80
C LEU A 236 -1.04 -4.01 13.26
N PRO A 237 -2.04 -3.52 12.49
CA PRO A 237 -2.95 -2.48 12.99
C PRO A 237 -3.70 -2.89 14.23
N PHE A 238 -4.19 -4.13 14.31
CA PHE A 238 -4.89 -4.60 15.49
C PHE A 238 -3.96 -4.66 16.70
N ILE A 239 -2.79 -5.28 16.59
CA ILE A 239 -1.78 -5.33 17.67
C ILE A 239 -1.37 -3.91 18.09
N TYR A 240 -1.18 -3.00 17.14
CA TYR A 240 -0.78 -1.63 17.43
C TYR A 240 -1.90 -0.85 18.16
N LEU A 241 -3.15 -0.99 17.73
CA LEU A 241 -4.30 -0.39 18.40
C LEU A 241 -4.57 -1.05 19.76
N ASP A 242 -4.35 -2.36 19.88
CA ASP A 242 -4.49 -3.16 21.10
C ASP A 242 -3.42 -2.77 22.14
N ALA A 243 -2.17 -2.63 21.71
CA ALA A 243 -1.07 -2.09 22.51
C ALA A 243 -1.34 -0.65 22.99
N ILE A 244 -2.18 0.10 22.27
CA ILE A 244 -2.62 1.44 22.64
C ILE A 244 -3.89 1.42 23.50
N SER A 245 -4.67 0.33 23.58
CA SER A 245 -6.04 0.42 24.13
C SER A 245 -6.65 -0.79 24.88
N TRP A 246 -6.07 -2.00 24.83
CA TRP A 246 -6.74 -3.20 25.34
C TRP A 246 -6.27 -3.68 26.72
N ILE A 247 -5.06 -3.34 27.17
CA ILE A 247 -4.48 -3.86 28.43
C ILE A 247 -4.90 -3.06 29.69
N HIS A 248 -5.89 -2.17 29.62
CA HIS A 248 -6.29 -1.17 30.64
C HIS A 248 -5.45 0.12 30.60
N ARG A 249 -6.05 1.23 30.10
CA ARG A 249 -6.08 2.59 30.69
C ARG A 249 -6.25 3.72 29.63
N GLY A 250 -7.49 4.14 29.40
CA GLY A 250 -7.85 5.53 29.01
C GLY A 250 -7.14 6.20 27.82
N VAL A 251 -7.40 7.51 27.65
CA VAL A 251 -6.79 8.38 26.62
C VAL A 251 -5.27 8.58 26.83
N GLY A 252 -4.77 8.24 28.02
CA GLY A 252 -3.36 8.38 28.40
C GLY A 252 -2.41 7.54 27.53
N ASP A 253 -2.71 6.25 27.31
CA ASP A 253 -1.77 5.33 26.66
C ASP A 253 -1.46 5.72 25.20
N TYR A 254 -2.42 6.30 24.48
CA TYR A 254 -2.19 6.89 23.16
C TYR A 254 -1.28 8.13 23.22
N ILE A 255 -1.57 9.06 24.13
CA ILE A 255 -0.84 10.33 24.24
C ILE A 255 0.63 10.07 24.62
N PHE A 256 0.88 9.11 25.53
CA PHE A 256 2.23 8.79 26.01
C PHE A 256 3.06 7.93 25.06
N PHE A 257 2.48 7.39 23.99
CA PHE A 257 3.21 6.59 23.02
C PHE A 257 4.28 7.42 22.30
N GLY A 258 5.50 6.88 22.16
CA GLY A 258 6.64 7.61 21.63
C GLY A 258 6.40 8.18 20.22
N ARG A 259 6.83 9.43 20.00
CA ARG A 259 6.69 10.15 18.72
C ARG A 259 7.23 9.35 17.54
N SER A 260 8.42 8.76 17.68
CA SER A 260 9.04 7.97 16.61
C SER A 260 8.20 6.75 16.23
N THR A 261 7.58 6.08 17.20
CA THR A 261 6.75 4.90 16.94
C THR A 261 5.45 5.28 16.23
N LYS A 262 4.86 6.42 16.58
CA LYS A 262 3.70 6.98 15.86
C LYS A 262 4.04 7.34 14.41
N LEU A 263 5.17 8.00 14.17
CA LEU A 263 5.55 8.39 12.81
C LEU A 263 5.98 7.18 11.97
N LEU A 264 6.72 6.22 12.54
CA LEU A 264 7.14 5.01 11.81
C LEU A 264 5.95 4.11 11.46
N SER A 265 4.91 4.03 12.30
CA SER A 265 3.71 3.27 11.97
C SER A 265 2.96 3.84 10.77
N CYS A 266 3.00 5.17 10.56
CA CYS A 266 2.40 5.85 9.40
C CYS A 266 3.02 5.46 8.04
N ILE A 267 4.15 4.73 8.01
CA ILE A 267 4.66 4.14 6.76
C ILE A 267 3.62 3.21 6.14
N PHE A 268 2.83 2.52 6.98
CA PHE A 268 1.70 1.71 6.55
C PHE A 268 0.44 2.58 6.48
N PRO A 269 -0.18 2.76 5.30
CA PRO A 269 -1.31 3.68 5.13
C PRO A 269 -2.47 3.39 6.08
N GLN A 270 -2.70 2.12 6.41
CA GLN A 270 -3.73 1.67 7.34
C GLN A 270 -3.53 2.21 8.76
N LEU A 271 -2.29 2.23 9.25
CA LEU A 271 -1.97 2.78 10.58
C LEU A 271 -2.04 4.31 10.56
N GLY A 272 -1.60 4.93 9.48
CA GLY A 272 -1.67 6.37 9.29
C GLY A 272 -3.10 6.90 9.35
N ILE A 273 -4.05 6.29 8.63
CA ILE A 273 -5.46 6.71 8.68
C ILE A 273 -6.08 6.50 10.06
N CYS A 274 -5.74 5.41 10.76
CA CYS A 274 -6.20 5.19 12.14
C CYS A 274 -5.75 6.34 13.07
N LEU A 275 -4.49 6.75 13.00
CA LEU A 275 -3.95 7.83 13.84
C LEU A 275 -4.56 9.20 13.49
N VAL A 276 -4.82 9.47 12.21
CA VAL A 276 -5.49 10.72 11.79
C VAL A 276 -6.93 10.76 12.29
N LEU A 277 -7.69 9.67 12.11
CA LEU A 277 -9.06 9.58 12.61
C LEU A 277 -9.11 9.66 14.14
N GLN A 278 -8.09 9.12 14.82
CA GLN A 278 -7.93 9.27 16.27
C GLN A 278 -7.73 10.72 16.70
N GLY A 279 -6.82 11.44 16.06
CA GLY A 279 -6.59 12.85 16.36
C GLY A 279 -7.86 13.69 16.13
N ILE A 280 -8.58 13.43 15.04
CA ILE A 280 -9.85 14.11 14.72
C ILE A 280 -10.93 13.78 15.76
N SER A 281 -11.08 12.51 16.15
CA SER A 281 -12.06 12.08 17.17
C SER A 281 -11.80 12.75 18.51
N LEU A 282 -10.55 12.77 18.97
CA LEU A 282 -10.18 13.39 20.25
C LEU A 282 -10.54 14.89 20.26
N GLU A 283 -10.25 15.61 19.20
CA GLU A 283 -10.62 17.03 19.10
C GLU A 283 -12.14 17.25 19.04
N ASN A 284 -12.85 16.42 18.28
CA ASN A 284 -14.31 16.48 18.23
C ASN A 284 -14.97 16.19 19.59
N ASP A 285 -14.46 15.23 20.35
CA ASP A 285 -15.07 14.79 21.61
C ASP A 285 -14.81 15.76 22.77
N TYR A 286 -13.64 16.41 22.80
CA TYR A 286 -13.23 17.28 23.89
C TYR A 286 -13.43 18.78 23.61
N ILE A 287 -13.26 19.23 22.36
CA ILE A 287 -13.48 20.64 21.96
C ILE A 287 -14.88 20.83 21.36
N GLY A 288 -15.52 19.77 20.87
CA GLY A 288 -16.86 19.81 20.30
C GLY A 288 -16.91 20.21 18.83
N ASN A 289 -15.76 20.41 18.18
CA ASN A 289 -15.65 20.70 16.74
C ASN A 289 -14.27 20.26 16.20
N ALA A 290 -14.25 19.57 15.07
CA ALA A 290 -13.02 19.25 14.36
C ALA A 290 -12.95 19.85 12.94
N GLY A 291 -12.15 20.90 12.77
CA GLY A 291 -11.92 21.58 11.49
C GLY A 291 -10.46 21.66 11.07
N TRP A 292 -10.19 22.31 9.93
CA TRP A 292 -8.84 22.47 9.36
C TRP A 292 -7.83 23.15 10.30
N GLY A 293 -8.29 23.93 11.29
CA GLY A 293 -7.43 24.59 12.27
C GLY A 293 -6.69 23.64 13.23
N ILE A 294 -7.00 22.35 13.23
CA ILE A 294 -6.37 21.31 14.05
C ILE A 294 -5.09 20.78 13.40
N ILE A 295 -4.93 20.90 12.08
CA ILE A 295 -3.92 20.15 11.32
C ILE A 295 -2.47 20.44 11.77
N ASP A 296 -2.20 21.70 12.13
CA ASP A 296 -0.91 22.18 12.62
C ASP A 296 -0.80 22.16 14.16
N LYS A 297 -1.91 21.84 14.84
CA LYS A 297 -1.97 21.78 16.30
C LYS A 297 -1.83 20.34 16.76
N ARG A 298 -1.23 20.18 17.94
CA ARG A 298 -1.21 18.89 18.63
C ARG A 298 -2.58 18.65 19.22
N ALA A 299 -3.09 17.43 19.07
CA ALA A 299 -4.40 17.09 19.61
C ALA A 299 -4.42 17.36 21.13
N LEU A 300 -5.38 18.16 21.59
CA LEU A 300 -5.56 18.61 22.97
C LEU A 300 -4.36 19.35 23.57
N GLY A 301 -3.38 19.74 22.75
CA GLY A 301 -2.08 20.26 23.22
C GLY A 301 -1.22 19.23 23.97
N LEU A 302 -1.69 17.98 24.09
CA LEU A 302 -1.04 16.91 24.83
C LEU A 302 -0.35 15.90 23.92
N ASP A 303 -0.84 15.72 22.70
CA ASP A 303 -0.24 14.81 21.75
C ASP A 303 1.16 15.28 21.31
N ASN A 304 1.99 14.32 20.90
CA ASN A 304 3.38 14.56 20.51
C ASN A 304 3.59 14.59 18.98
N VAL A 305 2.51 14.43 18.22
CA VAL A 305 2.47 14.46 16.75
C VAL A 305 1.29 15.31 16.27
N THR A 306 1.45 15.96 15.14
CA THR A 306 0.38 16.71 14.44
C THR A 306 -0.14 15.93 13.23
N ILE A 307 -1.36 16.25 12.76
CA ILE A 307 -1.94 15.59 11.58
C ILE A 307 -1.08 15.87 10.33
N ILE A 308 -0.54 17.08 10.19
CA ILE A 308 0.33 17.42 9.05
C ILE A 308 1.61 16.57 9.03
N GLU A 309 2.23 16.31 10.18
CA GLU A 309 3.40 15.44 10.27
C GLU A 309 3.06 14.01 9.86
N ILE A 310 1.88 13.50 10.25
CA ILE A 310 1.41 12.18 9.83
C ILE A 310 1.25 12.13 8.31
N TRP A 311 0.56 13.11 7.71
CA TRP A 311 0.36 13.16 6.26
C TRP A 311 1.68 13.32 5.49
N LEU A 312 2.61 14.13 5.98
CA LEU A 312 3.94 14.27 5.37
C LEU A 312 4.69 12.93 5.36
N VAL A 313 4.64 12.17 6.45
CA VAL A 313 5.25 10.84 6.50
C VAL A 313 4.54 9.86 5.57
N MET A 314 3.21 9.86 5.52
CA MET A 314 2.43 8.99 4.63
C MET A 314 2.72 9.26 3.14
N VAL A 315 2.78 10.54 2.74
CA VAL A 315 3.04 10.91 1.34
C VAL A 315 4.51 10.63 0.98
N SER A 316 5.46 10.96 1.85
CA SER A 316 6.87 10.68 1.61
C SER A 316 7.19 9.18 1.58
N SER A 317 6.55 8.38 2.43
CA SER A 317 6.67 6.92 2.39
C SER A 317 6.05 6.36 1.10
N GLY A 318 4.91 6.88 0.64
CA GLY A 318 4.30 6.54 -0.63
C GLY A 318 5.24 6.73 -1.82
N LEU A 319 5.92 7.87 -1.89
CA LEU A 319 6.95 8.13 -2.91
C LEU A 319 8.10 7.12 -2.82
N GLY A 320 8.55 6.80 -1.61
CA GLY A 320 9.54 5.75 -1.37
C GLY A 320 9.08 4.38 -1.87
N VAL A 321 7.80 4.02 -1.67
CA VAL A 321 7.21 2.77 -2.17
C VAL A 321 7.17 2.74 -3.70
N VAL A 322 6.88 3.86 -4.38
CA VAL A 322 6.93 3.93 -5.85
C VAL A 322 8.34 3.60 -6.36
N VAL A 323 9.38 4.20 -5.74
CA VAL A 323 10.79 3.91 -6.07
C VAL A 323 11.11 2.44 -5.78
N LEU A 324 10.63 1.90 -4.66
CA LEU A 324 10.84 0.52 -4.29
C LEU A 324 10.16 -0.46 -5.27
N ILE A 325 8.94 -0.18 -5.74
CA ILE A 325 8.28 -0.96 -6.79
C ILE A 325 9.10 -0.90 -8.07
N TRP A 326 9.53 0.30 -8.50
CA TRP A 326 10.37 0.47 -9.69
C TRP A 326 11.68 -0.34 -9.59
N TYR A 327 12.29 -0.41 -8.41
CA TYR A 327 13.50 -1.17 -8.15
C TYR A 327 13.26 -2.69 -8.10
N LEU A 328 12.34 -3.14 -7.22
CA LEU A 328 12.08 -4.56 -6.96
C LEU A 328 11.57 -5.28 -8.21
N THR A 329 10.76 -4.64 -9.03
CA THR A 329 10.22 -5.25 -10.25
C THR A 329 11.29 -5.61 -11.29
N ARG A 330 12.46 -4.96 -11.23
CA ARG A 330 13.59 -5.23 -12.13
C ARG A 330 14.64 -6.14 -11.51
N VAL A 331 14.83 -6.08 -10.20
CA VAL A 331 15.82 -6.91 -9.48
C VAL A 331 15.25 -8.29 -9.12
N LEU A 332 13.97 -8.34 -8.74
CA LEU A 332 13.22 -9.55 -8.42
C LEU A 332 12.08 -9.73 -9.43
N PRO A 333 12.39 -10.07 -10.70
CA PRO A 333 11.34 -10.42 -11.64
C PRO A 333 10.55 -11.64 -11.13
N CYS A 334 9.25 -11.63 -11.39
CA CYS A 334 8.43 -12.83 -11.23
C CYS A 334 8.97 -13.94 -12.15
N ALA A 335 9.06 -15.14 -11.57
CA ALA A 335 9.41 -16.47 -12.09
C ALA A 335 10.32 -16.61 -13.33
N THR A 336 10.02 -15.97 -14.46
CA THR A 336 10.70 -16.25 -15.74
C THR A 336 11.31 -15.05 -16.44
N ALA A 337 11.15 -13.81 -15.95
CA ALA A 337 11.74 -12.64 -16.61
C ALA A 337 13.22 -12.39 -16.22
N LEU A 338 13.95 -11.70 -17.09
CA LEU A 338 15.38 -11.38 -16.93
C LEU A 338 15.63 -10.47 -15.71
N PRO A 339 16.32 -10.92 -14.64
CA PRO A 339 16.70 -10.01 -13.57
C PRO A 339 17.78 -9.05 -14.06
N GLN A 340 17.58 -7.76 -13.77
CA GLN A 340 18.60 -6.75 -13.96
C GLN A 340 19.60 -6.76 -12.79
N SER A 341 20.80 -6.24 -13.02
CA SER A 341 21.78 -6.05 -11.95
C SER A 341 21.18 -5.16 -10.86
N PRO A 342 21.39 -5.45 -9.56
CA PRO A 342 20.90 -4.58 -8.48
C PRO A 342 21.47 -3.15 -8.58
N LEU A 343 22.59 -2.96 -9.26
CA LEU A 343 23.21 -1.65 -9.48
C LEU A 343 22.76 -0.97 -10.78
N PHE A 344 21.72 -1.48 -11.46
CA PHE A 344 21.21 -0.89 -12.70
C PHE A 344 20.90 0.62 -12.63
N PRO A 345 20.40 1.18 -11.51
CA PRO A 345 20.10 2.62 -11.43
C PRO A 345 21.34 3.50 -11.58
N LEU A 346 22.53 2.97 -11.27
CA LEU A 346 23.79 3.69 -11.34
C LEU A 346 24.50 3.51 -12.70
N MET A 347 23.98 2.65 -13.57
CA MET A 347 24.60 2.35 -14.86
C MET A 347 24.15 3.35 -15.93
N PRO A 348 25.07 4.08 -16.59
CA PRO A 348 24.72 5.01 -17.68
C PRO A 348 23.97 4.35 -18.83
N SER A 349 24.27 3.07 -19.11
CA SER A 349 23.60 2.27 -20.14
C SER A 349 22.10 2.08 -19.91
N TYR A 350 21.62 2.28 -18.68
CA TYR A 350 20.19 2.21 -18.37
C TYR A 350 19.47 3.52 -18.76
N TRP A 351 20.04 4.66 -18.39
CA TRP A 351 19.42 5.98 -18.61
C TRP A 351 19.61 6.50 -20.04
N SER A 352 20.68 6.07 -20.70
CA SER A 352 20.99 6.41 -22.08
C SER A 352 21.31 5.12 -22.82
N PRO A 353 20.28 4.32 -23.15
CA PRO A 353 20.50 3.11 -23.92
C PRO A 353 21.15 3.50 -25.26
N PRO A 354 22.22 2.81 -25.69
CA PRO A 354 22.80 3.04 -27.00
C PRO A 354 21.72 2.82 -28.07
N ALA A 355 21.82 3.55 -29.18
CA ALA A 355 20.92 3.37 -30.31
C ALA A 355 20.88 1.88 -30.69
N PRO A 356 19.70 1.33 -31.03
CA PRO A 356 19.58 -0.08 -31.32
C PRO A 356 20.41 -0.41 -32.57
N VAL A 357 21.57 -1.01 -32.36
CA VAL A 357 22.44 -1.46 -33.44
C VAL A 357 21.89 -2.78 -33.96
N ARG A 358 21.64 -2.85 -35.27
CA ARG A 358 21.44 -4.13 -35.96
C ARG A 358 22.80 -4.84 -36.00
N THR A 359 23.00 -5.83 -35.13
CA THR A 359 24.30 -6.50 -34.96
C THR A 359 24.58 -7.58 -36.01
N ALA A 360 23.68 -7.79 -36.97
CA ALA A 360 23.73 -8.90 -37.91
C ALA A 360 24.96 -8.88 -38.84
N GLU A 361 25.54 -7.71 -39.13
CA GLU A 361 26.54 -7.57 -40.18
C GLU A 361 27.95 -8.11 -39.83
N ASN A 362 28.25 -8.43 -38.56
CA ASN A 362 29.62 -8.77 -38.13
C ASN A 362 29.79 -10.13 -37.42
N LEU A 363 28.75 -10.96 -37.35
CA LEU A 363 28.83 -12.28 -36.69
C LEU A 363 28.99 -13.40 -37.73
N THR A 364 30.14 -13.46 -38.38
CA THR A 364 30.54 -14.60 -39.20
C THR A 364 30.75 -15.81 -38.30
N ALA A 365 29.96 -16.87 -38.49
CA ALA A 365 30.23 -18.13 -37.84
C ALA A 365 31.37 -18.86 -38.55
N ASP A 366 32.28 -19.43 -37.77
CA ASP A 366 33.25 -20.40 -38.24
C ASP A 366 32.53 -21.76 -38.34
N HIS A 367 31.71 -21.90 -39.38
CA HIS A 367 30.83 -23.05 -39.54
C HIS A 367 31.63 -24.29 -39.88
N ASN A 368 31.52 -25.34 -39.05
CA ASN A 368 32.02 -26.66 -39.41
C ASN A 368 31.04 -27.28 -40.43
N PRO A 369 31.41 -27.46 -41.70
CA PRO A 369 30.46 -27.77 -42.79
C PRO A 369 29.80 -29.16 -42.68
N SER A 370 30.19 -29.98 -41.70
CA SER A 370 29.61 -31.30 -41.45
C SER A 370 28.29 -31.28 -40.68
N HIS A 371 27.99 -30.21 -39.95
CA HIS A 371 26.81 -30.12 -39.06
C HIS A 371 25.80 -29.05 -39.46
N PHE A 372 26.15 -28.17 -40.41
CA PHE A 372 25.33 -27.05 -40.82
C PHE A 372 24.95 -27.16 -42.30
N GLU A 373 23.67 -26.98 -42.60
CA GLU A 373 23.20 -26.78 -43.96
C GLU A 373 23.60 -25.38 -44.43
N GLY A 374 23.96 -25.25 -45.71
CA GLY A 374 24.29 -23.96 -46.30
C GLY A 374 23.06 -23.03 -46.31
N ALA A 375 23.31 -21.72 -46.27
CA ALA A 375 22.25 -20.73 -46.30
C ALA A 375 21.34 -20.93 -47.54
N PRO A 376 20.01 -20.95 -47.36
CA PRO A 376 19.07 -21.02 -48.48
C PRO A 376 19.19 -19.78 -49.37
N ASN A 377 19.02 -19.95 -50.69
CA ASN A 377 19.22 -18.92 -51.72
C ASN A 377 18.79 -17.51 -51.29
N ASN A 378 19.76 -16.64 -50.96
CA ASN A 378 19.56 -15.23 -50.62
C ASN A 378 18.60 -14.94 -49.44
N ALA A 379 18.33 -15.90 -48.55
CA ALA A 379 17.45 -15.67 -47.42
C ALA A 379 18.18 -14.94 -46.29
N GLU A 380 17.59 -13.86 -45.76
CA GLU A 380 18.12 -13.17 -44.59
C GLU A 380 17.83 -13.97 -43.30
N PRO A 381 18.81 -14.17 -42.41
CA PRO A 381 18.58 -14.83 -41.14
C PRO A 381 17.80 -13.92 -40.18
N VAL A 382 16.70 -14.43 -39.64
CA VAL A 382 15.86 -13.72 -38.67
C VAL A 382 16.28 -14.00 -37.24
N ILE A 383 16.63 -15.25 -36.94
CA ILE A 383 17.19 -15.62 -35.63
C ILE A 383 18.62 -16.07 -35.86
N VAL A 384 19.53 -15.50 -35.07
CA VAL A 384 20.95 -15.88 -35.08
C VAL A 384 21.39 -16.08 -33.64
N THR A 385 21.92 -17.25 -33.31
CA THR A 385 22.62 -17.51 -32.05
C THR A 385 24.08 -17.82 -32.32
N ARG A 386 24.95 -17.31 -31.45
CA ARG A 386 26.39 -17.51 -31.52
C ARG A 386 26.95 -17.90 -30.16
N ASP A 387 27.62 -19.03 -30.08
CA ASP A 387 28.20 -19.61 -28.86
C ASP A 387 27.26 -19.50 -27.66
N LEU A 388 25.98 -19.81 -27.88
CA LEU A 388 24.94 -19.54 -26.88
C LEU A 388 25.04 -20.56 -25.74
N ILE A 389 25.36 -20.07 -24.55
CA ILE A 389 25.59 -20.90 -23.37
C ILE A 389 24.55 -20.56 -22.31
N LYS A 390 24.01 -21.59 -21.65
CA LYS A 390 23.16 -21.44 -20.48
C LYS A 390 23.49 -22.46 -19.42
N ASN A 391 23.90 -21.96 -18.26
CA ASN A 391 24.21 -22.77 -17.09
C ASN A 391 23.15 -22.53 -16.00
N PHE A 392 22.62 -23.62 -15.44
CA PHE A 392 21.83 -23.61 -14.22
C PHE A 392 22.64 -24.28 -13.12
N TRP A 393 23.23 -23.47 -12.24
CA TRP A 393 24.10 -23.96 -11.18
C TRP A 393 25.25 -24.80 -11.74
N THR A 394 25.19 -26.11 -11.58
CA THR A 394 26.18 -27.09 -12.06
C THR A 394 25.84 -27.66 -13.45
N THR A 395 24.62 -27.50 -13.93
CA THR A 395 24.15 -28.13 -15.18
C THR A 395 24.23 -27.16 -16.34
N LYS A 396 25.00 -27.51 -17.38
CA LYS A 396 24.96 -26.81 -18.67
C LYS A 396 23.72 -27.26 -19.44
N ALA A 397 22.73 -26.36 -19.57
CA ALA A 397 21.52 -26.61 -20.35
C ALA A 397 21.69 -26.28 -21.84
N LEU A 398 22.58 -25.35 -22.17
CA LEU A 398 23.05 -25.07 -23.54
C LEU A 398 24.57 -24.87 -23.47
N ASP A 399 25.30 -25.48 -24.41
CA ASP A 399 26.77 -25.44 -24.45
C ASP A 399 27.25 -25.07 -25.86
N GLY A 400 27.33 -23.76 -26.14
CA GLY A 400 27.83 -23.23 -27.41
C GLY A 400 26.89 -23.46 -28.59
N VAL A 401 25.61 -23.10 -28.47
CA VAL A 401 24.65 -23.31 -29.56
C VAL A 401 24.74 -22.21 -30.62
N ASP A 402 25.21 -22.59 -31.81
CA ASP A 402 25.15 -21.80 -33.03
C ASP A 402 23.93 -22.21 -33.85
N LEU A 403 23.08 -21.25 -34.20
CA LEU A 403 21.84 -21.50 -34.95
C LEU A 403 21.49 -20.29 -35.82
N GLU A 404 21.09 -20.57 -37.06
CA GLU A 404 20.56 -19.57 -37.98
C GLU A 404 19.20 -20.04 -38.50
N ILE A 405 18.18 -19.20 -38.36
CA ILE A 405 16.82 -19.43 -38.88
C ILE A 405 16.48 -18.33 -39.86
N TYR A 406 15.97 -18.70 -41.03
CA TYR A 406 15.75 -17.82 -42.16
C TYR A 406 14.27 -17.41 -42.33
N GLU A 407 14.02 -16.28 -42.99
CA GLU A 407 12.66 -15.83 -43.32
C GLU A 407 11.91 -16.88 -44.17
N SER A 408 10.58 -16.92 -44.01
CA SER A 408 9.67 -17.75 -44.81
C SER A 408 9.93 -19.27 -44.75
N GLN A 409 10.55 -19.76 -43.68
CA GLN A 409 10.77 -21.19 -43.45
C GLN A 409 10.12 -21.68 -42.16
N ILE A 410 9.78 -22.97 -42.14
CA ILE A 410 9.35 -23.66 -40.92
C ILE A 410 10.55 -24.44 -40.39
N THR A 411 11.10 -23.98 -39.27
CA THR A 411 12.20 -24.68 -38.59
C THR A 411 11.65 -25.49 -37.41
N VAL A 412 12.03 -26.76 -37.35
CA VAL A 412 11.60 -27.67 -36.29
C VAL A 412 12.80 -28.01 -35.40
N LEU A 413 12.73 -27.61 -34.13
CA LEU A 413 13.74 -27.98 -33.13
C LEU A 413 13.40 -29.35 -32.52
N LEU A 414 14.11 -30.39 -32.95
CA LEU A 414 13.92 -31.76 -32.48
C LEU A 414 15.00 -32.15 -31.44
N GLY A 415 14.60 -32.90 -30.41
CA GLY A 415 15.51 -33.43 -29.40
C GLY A 415 14.75 -34.14 -28.29
N HIS A 416 15.42 -34.96 -27.48
CA HIS A 416 14.79 -35.61 -26.33
C HIS A 416 14.41 -34.59 -25.23
N ASN A 417 13.62 -35.03 -24.25
CA ASN A 417 13.32 -34.20 -23.08
C ASN A 417 14.60 -33.92 -22.28
N GLY A 418 14.77 -32.67 -21.84
CA GLY A 418 16.02 -32.23 -21.18
C GLY A 418 17.15 -31.81 -22.12
N ALA A 419 16.99 -31.89 -23.45
CA ALA A 419 18.01 -31.44 -24.41
C ALA A 419 18.20 -29.90 -24.49
N GLY A 420 17.46 -29.11 -23.69
CA GLY A 420 17.57 -27.66 -23.67
C GLY A 420 16.65 -26.89 -24.63
N LYS A 421 15.72 -27.56 -25.32
CA LYS A 421 14.78 -26.93 -26.29
C LYS A 421 14.00 -25.75 -25.71
N SER A 422 13.26 -25.98 -24.63
CA SER A 422 12.50 -24.91 -23.96
C SER A 422 13.42 -23.84 -23.36
N THR A 423 14.63 -24.21 -22.93
CA THR A 423 15.66 -23.25 -22.48
C THR A 423 16.06 -22.30 -23.61
N LEU A 424 16.29 -22.82 -24.81
CA LEU A 424 16.59 -22.03 -25.99
C LEU A 424 15.42 -21.10 -26.36
N MET A 425 14.19 -21.63 -26.40
CA MET A 425 13.00 -20.82 -26.67
C MET A 425 12.79 -19.70 -25.64
N ASN A 426 13.03 -19.98 -24.35
CA ASN A 426 12.95 -18.98 -23.29
C ASN A 426 14.01 -17.88 -23.43
N ILE A 427 15.20 -18.20 -23.97
CA ILE A 427 16.22 -17.20 -24.28
C ILE A 427 15.81 -16.37 -25.49
N LEU A 428 15.32 -16.99 -26.57
CA LEU A 428 14.90 -16.30 -27.79
C LEU A 428 13.71 -15.35 -27.59
N THR A 429 12.82 -15.67 -26.64
CA THR A 429 11.70 -14.79 -26.21
C THR A 429 12.14 -13.71 -25.21
N GLY A 430 13.37 -13.78 -24.72
CA GLY A 430 13.93 -12.87 -23.72
C GLY A 430 13.31 -13.05 -22.33
N MET A 431 12.77 -14.23 -22.01
CA MET A 431 12.38 -14.58 -20.66
C MET A 431 13.66 -14.96 -19.87
N LEU A 432 14.48 -15.84 -20.42
CA LEU A 432 15.69 -16.34 -19.75
C LEU A 432 16.97 -15.66 -20.23
N LYS A 433 17.88 -15.32 -19.30
CA LYS A 433 19.17 -14.69 -19.65
C LYS A 433 20.15 -15.75 -20.08
N PRO A 434 20.83 -15.62 -21.24
CA PRO A 434 21.97 -16.48 -21.53
C PRO A 434 23.09 -16.26 -20.50
N SER A 435 23.86 -17.31 -20.23
CA SER A 435 25.07 -17.25 -19.40
C SER A 435 26.28 -16.75 -20.21
N GLY A 436 26.28 -17.00 -21.51
CA GLY A 436 27.30 -16.56 -22.47
C GLY A 436 26.75 -16.60 -23.91
N GLY A 437 27.50 -16.04 -24.84
CA GLY A 437 27.10 -15.94 -26.25
C GLY A 437 26.11 -14.80 -26.56
N VAL A 438 25.62 -14.80 -27.79
CA VAL A 438 24.72 -13.78 -28.32
C VAL A 438 23.51 -14.44 -28.98
N ALA A 439 22.32 -13.86 -28.79
CA ALA A 439 21.11 -14.22 -29.50
C ALA A 439 20.46 -12.97 -30.11
N LEU A 440 20.29 -12.98 -31.43
CA LEU A 440 19.67 -11.92 -32.21
C LEU A 440 18.32 -12.39 -32.75
N VAL A 441 17.32 -11.51 -32.70
CA VAL A 441 16.00 -11.71 -33.32
C VAL A 441 15.67 -10.50 -34.17
N CYS A 442 15.38 -10.70 -35.45
CA CYS A 442 15.16 -9.66 -36.45
C CYS A 442 16.30 -8.61 -36.48
N GLY A 443 17.53 -9.06 -36.21
CA GLY A 443 18.73 -8.21 -36.11
C GLY A 443 18.94 -7.51 -34.76
N TYR A 444 18.05 -7.68 -33.78
CA TYR A 444 18.17 -7.09 -32.44
C TYR A 444 18.67 -8.10 -31.39
N ASP A 445 19.66 -7.72 -30.61
CA ASP A 445 20.11 -8.50 -29.44
C ASP A 445 18.98 -8.61 -28.40
N ILE A 446 18.59 -9.84 -28.05
CA ILE A 446 17.46 -10.10 -27.15
C ILE A 446 17.70 -9.61 -25.71
N VAL A 447 18.97 -9.48 -25.29
CA VAL A 447 19.34 -9.02 -23.94
C VAL A 447 19.43 -7.50 -23.89
N LYS A 448 19.97 -6.87 -24.95
CA LYS A 448 20.16 -5.41 -24.99
C LYS A 448 18.91 -4.66 -25.48
N ASN A 449 18.22 -5.22 -26.48
CA ASN A 449 17.13 -4.59 -27.22
C ASN A 449 15.84 -5.44 -27.16
N THR A 450 15.52 -5.98 -25.98
CA THR A 450 14.41 -6.94 -25.78
C THR A 450 13.07 -6.43 -26.29
N ALA A 451 12.74 -5.15 -26.05
CA ALA A 451 11.46 -4.57 -26.49
C ALA A 451 11.33 -4.50 -28.02
N HIS A 452 12.43 -4.21 -28.74
CA HIS A 452 12.42 -4.19 -30.21
C HIS A 452 12.35 -5.60 -30.80
N ALA A 453 13.10 -6.54 -30.24
CA ALA A 453 13.04 -7.95 -30.64
C ALA A 453 11.61 -8.53 -30.48
N ARG A 454 10.95 -8.26 -29.34
CA ARG A 454 9.61 -8.77 -29.01
C ARG A 454 8.48 -8.20 -29.87
N LYS A 455 8.64 -7.02 -30.48
CA LYS A 455 7.61 -6.46 -31.38
C LYS A 455 7.34 -7.37 -32.57
N SER A 456 8.38 -8.01 -33.10
CA SER A 456 8.30 -8.88 -34.27
C SER A 456 8.10 -10.37 -33.94
N LEU A 457 7.95 -10.72 -32.66
CA LEU A 457 7.79 -12.09 -32.18
C LEU A 457 6.35 -12.40 -31.73
N GLY A 458 5.78 -13.49 -32.21
CA GLY A 458 4.65 -14.20 -31.60
C GLY A 458 5.17 -15.35 -30.77
N PHE A 459 4.54 -15.64 -29.63
CA PHE A 459 4.96 -16.75 -28.78
C PHE A 459 3.77 -17.51 -28.21
N CYS A 460 3.78 -18.82 -28.40
CA CYS A 460 2.86 -19.76 -27.77
C CYS A 460 3.65 -20.62 -26.79
N GLN A 461 3.40 -20.43 -25.49
CA GLN A 461 4.00 -21.22 -24.42
C GLN A 461 3.53 -22.67 -24.44
N GLN A 462 4.27 -23.57 -23.77
CA GLN A 462 3.83 -24.96 -23.56
C GLN A 462 2.53 -25.04 -22.73
N GLY A 463 2.44 -24.21 -21.69
CA GLY A 463 1.24 -24.07 -20.86
C GLY A 463 0.22 -23.10 -21.45
N ASP A 464 -1.05 -23.45 -21.32
CA ASP A 464 -2.17 -22.59 -21.70
C ASP A 464 -2.41 -21.54 -20.59
N VAL A 465 -2.05 -20.29 -20.86
CA VAL A 465 -2.15 -19.16 -19.92
C VAL A 465 -3.20 -18.16 -20.43
N PHE A 466 -4.28 -17.99 -19.67
CA PHE A 466 -5.43 -17.14 -20.03
C PHE A 466 -5.89 -16.27 -18.88
N PHE A 467 -6.58 -15.17 -19.20
CA PHE A 467 -7.43 -14.46 -18.26
C PHE A 467 -8.67 -15.32 -17.97
N THR A 468 -9.09 -15.39 -16.70
CA THR A 468 -10.26 -16.20 -16.31
C THR A 468 -11.58 -15.56 -16.72
N ASP A 469 -11.57 -14.23 -16.87
CA ASP A 469 -12.78 -13.41 -16.93
C ASP A 469 -13.02 -12.85 -18.34
N LEU A 470 -12.10 -13.09 -19.29
CA LEU A 470 -12.25 -12.67 -20.68
C LEU A 470 -12.75 -13.83 -21.55
N THR A 471 -13.61 -13.53 -22.50
CA THR A 471 -14.06 -14.47 -23.54
C THR A 471 -12.97 -14.76 -24.57
N THR A 472 -13.13 -15.81 -25.38
CA THR A 472 -12.24 -16.16 -26.49
C THR A 472 -12.00 -14.96 -27.43
N TRP A 473 -13.06 -14.23 -27.77
CA TRP A 473 -12.99 -13.02 -28.58
C TRP A 473 -12.17 -11.92 -27.91
N GLU A 474 -12.48 -11.62 -26.65
CA GLU A 474 -11.82 -10.55 -25.90
C GLU A 474 -10.32 -10.82 -25.71
N HIS A 475 -9.92 -12.08 -25.54
CA HIS A 475 -8.51 -12.48 -25.49
C HIS A 475 -7.75 -12.07 -26.75
N VAL A 476 -8.25 -12.46 -27.92
CA VAL A 476 -7.55 -12.20 -29.19
C VAL A 476 -7.54 -10.70 -29.50
N VAL A 477 -8.65 -9.99 -29.25
CA VAL A 477 -8.71 -8.53 -29.39
C VAL A 477 -7.74 -7.82 -28.43
N TYR A 478 -7.60 -8.32 -27.20
CA TYR A 478 -6.67 -7.77 -26.21
C TYR A 478 -5.22 -7.88 -26.68
N PHE A 479 -4.77 -9.07 -27.09
CA PHE A 479 -3.40 -9.27 -27.60
C PHE A 479 -3.14 -8.55 -28.93
N ALA A 480 -4.14 -8.43 -29.80
CA ALA A 480 -4.07 -7.61 -31.01
C ALA A 480 -3.75 -6.13 -30.68
N LYS A 481 -4.45 -5.56 -29.68
CA LYS A 481 -4.22 -4.18 -29.23
C LYS A 481 -2.87 -4.02 -28.56
N LEU A 482 -2.41 -5.00 -27.77
CA LEU A 482 -1.07 -4.96 -27.16
C LEU A 482 0.04 -4.88 -28.21
N LYS A 483 -0.16 -5.52 -29.36
CA LYS A 483 0.75 -5.46 -30.52
C LYS A 483 0.64 -4.16 -31.33
N GLY A 484 -0.19 -3.21 -30.90
CA GLY A 484 -0.27 -1.86 -31.47
C GLY A 484 -1.34 -1.67 -32.53
N LEU A 485 -2.22 -2.65 -32.74
CA LEU A 485 -3.33 -2.51 -33.69
C LEU A 485 -4.40 -1.55 -33.17
N GLY A 486 -4.94 -0.71 -34.07
CA GLY A 486 -6.07 0.15 -33.77
C GLY A 486 -7.34 -0.64 -33.41
N ARG A 487 -8.30 0.00 -32.73
CA ARG A 487 -9.50 -0.69 -32.22
C ARG A 487 -10.26 -1.51 -33.28
N THR A 488 -10.48 -0.94 -34.46
CA THR A 488 -11.20 -1.58 -35.57
C THR A 488 -10.38 -2.70 -36.20
N GLN A 489 -9.11 -2.43 -36.50
CA GLN A 489 -8.18 -3.42 -37.05
C GLN A 489 -8.01 -4.63 -36.12
N ALA A 490 -7.90 -4.39 -34.82
CA ALA A 490 -7.78 -5.44 -33.81
C ALA A 490 -9.01 -6.35 -33.78
N GLN A 491 -10.22 -5.79 -33.97
CA GLN A 491 -11.45 -6.58 -34.03
C GLN A 491 -11.52 -7.40 -35.33
N THR A 492 -11.26 -6.78 -36.48
CA THR A 492 -11.25 -7.49 -37.76
C THR A 492 -10.24 -8.64 -37.76
N GLN A 493 -8.99 -8.35 -37.36
CA GLN A 493 -7.95 -9.37 -37.33
C GLN A 493 -8.22 -10.46 -36.28
N ALA A 494 -8.84 -10.13 -35.14
CA ALA A 494 -9.26 -11.13 -34.18
C ALA A 494 -10.32 -12.08 -34.76
N GLN A 495 -11.29 -11.55 -35.52
CA GLN A 495 -12.28 -12.36 -36.21
C GLN A 495 -11.62 -13.31 -37.22
N ASP A 496 -10.80 -12.75 -38.11
CA ASP A 496 -10.12 -13.53 -39.15
C ASP A 496 -9.23 -14.63 -38.55
N THR A 497 -8.51 -14.30 -37.46
CA THR A 497 -7.64 -15.26 -36.76
C THR A 497 -8.45 -16.36 -36.08
N LEU A 498 -9.56 -16.02 -35.41
CA LEU A 498 -10.43 -17.00 -34.74
C LEU A 498 -11.13 -17.92 -35.74
N THR A 499 -11.47 -17.41 -36.92
CA THR A 499 -11.98 -18.22 -38.04
C THR A 499 -10.91 -19.14 -38.60
N ALA A 500 -9.69 -18.64 -38.80
CA ALA A 500 -8.58 -19.47 -39.27
C ALA A 500 -8.25 -20.62 -38.31
N VAL A 501 -8.40 -20.43 -36.99
CA VAL A 501 -8.21 -21.50 -36.00
C VAL A 501 -9.50 -22.30 -35.70
N GLY A 502 -10.61 -22.03 -36.37
CA GLY A 502 -11.88 -22.76 -36.22
C GLY A 502 -12.54 -22.63 -34.85
N LEU A 503 -12.54 -21.43 -34.26
CA LEU A 503 -13.17 -21.10 -32.97
C LEU A 503 -14.40 -20.18 -33.12
N ASP A 504 -14.96 -20.06 -34.33
CA ASP A 504 -16.10 -19.20 -34.67
C ASP A 504 -17.34 -19.45 -33.81
N SER A 505 -17.58 -20.71 -33.46
CA SER A 505 -18.75 -21.12 -32.68
C SER A 505 -18.61 -20.82 -31.18
N LYS A 506 -17.44 -20.33 -30.73
CA LYS A 506 -17.06 -20.21 -29.31
C LYS A 506 -16.46 -18.85 -28.95
N LEU A 507 -16.75 -17.83 -29.75
CA LEU A 507 -16.26 -16.46 -29.56
C LEU A 507 -16.58 -15.90 -28.17
N ASN A 508 -17.81 -16.11 -27.68
CA ASN A 508 -18.29 -15.56 -26.41
C ASN A 508 -18.14 -16.53 -25.21
N GLU A 509 -17.41 -17.62 -25.39
CA GLU A 509 -17.18 -18.59 -24.31
C GLU A 509 -15.93 -18.23 -23.52
N LEU A 510 -15.94 -18.55 -22.24
CA LEU A 510 -14.77 -18.39 -21.37
C LEU A 510 -13.77 -19.53 -21.63
N PRO A 511 -12.45 -19.30 -21.56
CA PRO A 511 -11.43 -20.32 -21.76
C PRO A 511 -11.63 -21.58 -20.91
N GLN A 512 -12.21 -21.44 -19.72
CA GLN A 512 -12.51 -22.56 -18.81
C GLN A 512 -13.47 -23.59 -19.41
N LYS A 513 -14.35 -23.19 -20.33
CA LYS A 513 -15.33 -24.04 -21.01
C LYS A 513 -14.83 -24.66 -22.32
N LEU A 514 -13.63 -24.28 -22.77
CA LEU A 514 -13.01 -24.83 -23.97
C LEU A 514 -12.37 -26.19 -23.67
N SER A 515 -12.41 -27.11 -24.64
CA SER A 515 -11.64 -28.36 -24.56
C SER A 515 -10.13 -28.07 -24.58
N GLY A 516 -9.29 -29.03 -24.18
CA GLY A 516 -7.83 -28.86 -24.21
C GLY A 516 -7.31 -28.45 -25.59
N GLY A 517 -7.78 -29.10 -26.66
CA GLY A 517 -7.40 -28.72 -28.02
C GLY A 517 -7.92 -27.35 -28.46
N MET A 518 -9.08 -26.92 -27.98
CA MET A 518 -9.61 -25.57 -28.26
C MET A 518 -8.83 -24.48 -27.53
N LYS A 519 -8.40 -24.74 -26.29
CA LYS A 519 -7.48 -23.87 -25.55
C LYS A 519 -6.18 -23.73 -26.32
N ARG A 520 -5.62 -24.83 -26.82
CA ARG A 520 -4.40 -24.79 -27.61
C ARG A 520 -4.53 -23.93 -28.88
N ARG A 521 -5.65 -24.07 -29.60
CA ARG A 521 -5.95 -23.23 -30.77
C ARG A 521 -6.10 -21.75 -30.41
N LEU A 522 -6.67 -21.43 -29.24
CA LEU A 522 -6.72 -20.06 -28.73
C LEU A 522 -5.30 -19.54 -28.41
N SER A 523 -4.43 -20.34 -27.80
CA SER A 523 -3.02 -19.98 -27.54
C SER A 523 -2.27 -19.68 -28.84
N ILE A 524 -2.49 -20.48 -29.89
CA ILE A 524 -1.93 -20.21 -31.23
C ILE A 524 -2.53 -18.93 -31.83
N ALA A 525 -3.83 -18.71 -31.72
CA ALA A 525 -4.48 -17.49 -32.21
C ALA A 525 -3.88 -16.24 -31.55
N MET A 526 -3.64 -16.25 -30.23
CA MET A 526 -2.99 -15.16 -29.52
C MET A 526 -1.54 -14.95 -29.97
N ALA A 527 -0.80 -16.00 -30.33
CA ALA A 527 0.58 -15.86 -30.80
C ALA A 527 0.67 -15.28 -32.21
N VAL A 528 -0.29 -15.59 -33.09
CA VAL A 528 -0.27 -15.18 -34.51
C VAL A 528 -1.01 -13.87 -34.75
N VAL A 529 -1.88 -13.45 -33.83
CA VAL A 529 -2.60 -12.16 -33.94
C VAL A 529 -1.59 -11.02 -34.10
N SER A 530 -1.86 -10.09 -35.01
CA SER A 530 -0.95 -9.03 -35.50
C SER A 530 0.09 -9.41 -36.56
N ASN A 531 0.08 -10.64 -37.07
CA ASN A 531 0.97 -11.09 -38.14
C ASN A 531 2.47 -10.82 -37.83
N PRO A 532 3.00 -11.37 -36.72
CA PRO A 532 4.40 -11.19 -36.35
C PRO A 532 5.33 -11.83 -37.39
N LYS A 533 6.54 -11.29 -37.54
CA LYS A 533 7.55 -11.82 -38.48
C LYS A 533 8.02 -13.22 -38.12
N VAL A 534 8.09 -13.51 -36.83
CA VAL A 534 8.51 -14.81 -36.29
C VAL A 534 7.48 -15.29 -35.30
N VAL A 535 7.04 -16.54 -35.43
CA VAL A 535 6.19 -17.20 -34.43
C VAL A 535 6.96 -18.35 -33.83
N LEU A 536 7.14 -18.32 -32.51
CA LEU A 536 7.74 -19.40 -31.73
C LEU A 536 6.62 -20.21 -31.07
N LEU A 537 6.60 -21.52 -31.33
CA LEU A 537 5.60 -22.44 -30.81
C LEU A 537 6.28 -23.52 -29.98
N ASP A 538 6.10 -23.52 -28.67
CA ASP A 538 6.61 -24.58 -27.80
C ASP A 538 5.56 -25.68 -27.64
N GLU A 539 5.79 -26.84 -28.27
CA GLU A 539 4.88 -28.00 -28.33
C GLU A 539 3.45 -27.68 -28.87
N PRO A 540 3.29 -27.11 -30.08
CA PRO A 540 1.98 -26.70 -30.61
C PRO A 540 0.94 -27.84 -30.70
N THR A 541 1.39 -29.09 -30.87
CA THR A 541 0.53 -30.25 -31.11
C THR A 541 0.19 -31.05 -29.86
N ALA A 542 0.66 -30.64 -28.67
CA ALA A 542 0.32 -31.28 -27.41
C ALA A 542 -1.17 -31.12 -27.09
N GLY A 543 -1.86 -32.22 -26.80
CA GLY A 543 -3.29 -32.20 -26.44
C GLY A 543 -4.28 -31.98 -27.58
N LEU A 544 -3.83 -31.98 -28.85
CA LEU A 544 -4.69 -31.95 -30.04
C LEU A 544 -5.04 -33.36 -30.53
N ASP A 545 -6.31 -33.56 -30.91
CA ASP A 545 -6.75 -34.79 -31.58
C ASP A 545 -6.09 -34.94 -32.97
N PRO A 546 -5.98 -36.15 -33.53
CA PRO A 546 -5.28 -36.40 -34.79
C PRO A 546 -5.79 -35.56 -35.98
N GLU A 547 -7.10 -35.28 -36.04
CA GLU A 547 -7.68 -34.41 -37.07
C GLU A 547 -7.30 -32.94 -36.89
N ASN A 548 -7.11 -32.47 -35.66
CA ASN A 548 -6.66 -31.10 -35.38
C ASN A 548 -5.14 -30.93 -35.50
N LYS A 549 -4.38 -32.03 -35.58
CA LYS A 549 -2.92 -32.02 -35.82
C LYS A 549 -2.56 -31.90 -37.30
N ARG A 550 -3.43 -32.42 -38.17
CA ARG A 550 -3.32 -32.29 -39.63
C ARG A 550 -3.81 -30.91 -40.03
#